data_AF-A0A9X5ZMH9-F1
#
_entry.id   AF-A0A9X5ZMH9-F1
#
_cell.length_a   1.000
_cell.length_b   1.000
_cell.length_c   1.000
_cell.angle_alpha   90.00
_cell.angle_beta   90.00
_cell.angle_gamma   90.00
#
_symmetry.space_group_name_H-M   'P 1'
#
loop_
_entity.id
_entity.type
_entity.pdbx_description
1 polymer ?
#
loop_
_entity_poly.entity_id
_entity_poly.type
_entity_poly.pdbx_seq_one_letter_code
_entity_poly.pdbx_strand_id
1 'polypeptide(L)'
;MAEQLVEMNQQLENTNEAIALFGVNDAHLKVIERELNVSIVTRGETVHVSGAVETVTLVEKILQQLLVVIRKSISISERDVAYAIQLAQQGKIAQFEELYEEEIFKTAKGKSIRVKTMGQRRYIHAMKKNDIVFGIGPAGTGKTYLAVVMAVRALKQGYVKKIILTRPAVEAGENLGFLPGDLKEKVDPYLRPLYDALHDILGQEYTQRMMERGVIEIAPLAYMRGRTLDDSFVILDEAQNTTGAQIKMFLTRLGFSSKMVITGDPSQVDLPKGVKSGLSIAANILSGVSGLSFITLEQTDVVRHPLVQRIIEAYDKME
;
A
#
# COMPACT_ATOMS: atom_id res chain seq x y z
N MET A 1 25.02 -25.19 -22.99
CA MET A 1 24.61 -26.18 -21.98
C MET A 1 23.23 -26.67 -22.39
N ALA A 2 23.04 -27.99 -22.49
CA ALA A 2 21.78 -28.54 -23.01
C ALA A 2 20.61 -28.11 -22.10
N GLU A 3 19.57 -27.52 -22.70
CA GLU A 3 18.30 -27.30 -22.02
C GLU A 3 17.76 -28.68 -21.58
N GLN A 4 17.82 -28.97 -20.29
CA GLN A 4 17.23 -30.18 -19.74
C GLN A 4 15.73 -29.95 -19.62
N LEU A 5 14.96 -30.78 -20.30
CA LEU A 5 13.54 -30.98 -20.03
C LEU A 5 13.43 -31.64 -18.65
N VAL A 6 13.04 -30.87 -17.64
CA VAL A 6 12.77 -31.40 -16.31
C VAL A 6 11.26 -31.53 -16.17
N GLU A 7 10.79 -32.76 -16.16
CA GLU A 7 9.36 -33.05 -15.99
C GLU A 7 8.95 -32.76 -14.55
N MET A 8 8.00 -31.85 -14.37
CA MET A 8 7.38 -31.56 -13.08
C MET A 8 5.95 -32.09 -13.11
N ASN A 9 5.61 -32.93 -12.14
CA ASN A 9 4.25 -33.43 -11.97
C ASN A 9 3.55 -32.67 -10.85
N GLN A 10 3.03 -31.48 -11.18
CA GLN A 10 2.10 -30.79 -10.29
C GLN A 10 0.75 -31.51 -10.36
N GLN A 11 0.33 -32.20 -9.30
CA GLN A 11 -1.01 -32.79 -9.26
C GLN A 11 -2.05 -31.73 -8.90
N LEU A 12 -2.90 -31.40 -9.87
CA LEU A 12 -4.06 -30.52 -9.70
C LEU A 12 -5.27 -31.39 -9.33
N GLU A 13 -6.12 -30.93 -8.42
CA GLU A 13 -7.26 -31.74 -7.94
C GLU A 13 -8.44 -31.69 -8.90
N ASN A 14 -8.56 -30.62 -9.70
CA ASN A 14 -9.62 -30.44 -10.69
C ASN A 14 -9.28 -29.37 -11.74
N THR A 15 -10.10 -29.32 -12.79
CA THR A 15 -9.96 -28.35 -13.90
C THR A 15 -10.11 -26.89 -13.46
N ASN A 16 -10.91 -26.60 -12.42
CA ASN A 16 -11.08 -25.22 -11.95
C ASN A 16 -9.81 -24.69 -11.29
N GLU A 17 -9.11 -25.54 -10.53
CA GLU A 17 -7.80 -25.23 -9.95
C GLU A 17 -6.76 -24.97 -11.03
N ALA A 18 -6.76 -25.78 -12.10
CA ALA A 18 -5.90 -25.58 -13.26
C ALA A 18 -6.14 -24.21 -13.93
N ILE A 19 -7.40 -23.87 -14.20
CA ILE A 19 -7.76 -22.58 -14.79
C ILE A 19 -7.35 -21.42 -13.89
N ALA A 20 -7.55 -21.54 -12.58
CA ALA A 20 -7.17 -20.51 -11.61
C ALA A 20 -5.64 -20.34 -11.52
N LEU A 21 -4.89 -21.45 -11.57
CA LEU A 21 -3.42 -21.43 -11.52
C LEU A 21 -2.83 -20.86 -12.81
N PHE A 22 -3.28 -21.33 -13.97
CA PHE A 22 -2.72 -20.93 -15.28
C PHE A 22 -3.17 -19.52 -15.68
N GLY A 23 -4.33 -19.09 -15.19
CA GLY A 23 -4.94 -17.83 -15.58
C GLY A 23 -5.61 -17.92 -16.95
N VAL A 24 -6.44 -16.93 -17.26
CA VAL A 24 -7.15 -16.87 -18.55
C VAL A 24 -6.13 -16.78 -19.69
N ASN A 25 -6.24 -17.66 -20.69
CA ASN A 25 -5.28 -17.77 -21.81
C ASN A 25 -3.82 -17.96 -21.36
N ASP A 26 -3.62 -18.71 -20.27
CA ASP A 26 -2.31 -19.00 -19.66
C ASP A 26 -1.53 -17.75 -19.22
N ALA A 27 -2.25 -16.67 -18.88
CA ALA A 27 -1.63 -15.39 -18.53
C ALA A 27 -0.63 -15.50 -17.37
N HIS A 28 -0.91 -16.32 -16.35
CA HIS A 28 0.01 -16.51 -15.22
C HIS A 28 1.27 -17.26 -15.64
N LEU A 29 1.13 -18.31 -16.45
CA LEU A 29 2.28 -19.08 -16.95
C LEU A 29 3.18 -18.21 -17.84
N LYS A 30 2.58 -17.41 -18.73
CA LYS A 30 3.33 -16.47 -19.58
C LYS A 30 4.14 -15.44 -18.79
N VAL A 31 3.63 -15.01 -17.63
CA VAL A 31 4.40 -14.15 -16.72
C VAL A 31 5.60 -14.92 -16.17
N ILE A 32 5.42 -16.15 -15.70
CA ILE A 32 6.51 -17.00 -15.19
C ILE A 32 7.56 -17.28 -16.27
N GLU A 33 7.13 -17.66 -17.47
CA GLU A 33 8.01 -17.90 -18.63
C GLU A 33 8.89 -16.69 -18.94
N ARG A 34 8.27 -15.50 -19.02
CA ARG A 34 8.98 -14.26 -19.35
C ARG A 34 9.99 -13.87 -18.28
N GLU A 35 9.59 -13.88 -17.01
CA GLU A 35 10.43 -13.37 -15.90
C GLU A 35 11.56 -14.34 -15.53
N LEU A 36 11.38 -15.64 -15.75
CA LEU A 36 12.36 -16.68 -15.39
C LEU A 36 13.10 -17.27 -16.60
N ASN A 37 12.74 -16.87 -17.82
CA ASN A 37 13.31 -17.37 -19.07
C ASN A 37 13.24 -18.91 -19.15
N VAL A 38 12.03 -19.45 -18.97
CA VAL A 38 11.71 -20.88 -19.05
C VAL A 38 10.61 -21.12 -20.09
N SER A 39 10.47 -22.35 -20.57
CA SER A 39 9.32 -22.78 -21.37
C SER A 39 8.40 -23.67 -20.53
N ILE A 40 7.10 -23.35 -20.52
CA ILE A 40 6.08 -24.08 -19.78
C ILE A 40 5.05 -24.63 -20.76
N VAL A 41 4.79 -25.94 -20.69
CA VAL A 41 3.76 -26.62 -21.48
C VAL A 41 2.80 -27.34 -20.56
N THR A 42 1.51 -27.08 -20.71
CA THR A 42 0.45 -27.75 -19.94
C THR A 42 -0.16 -28.90 -20.75
N ARG A 43 -0.42 -30.03 -20.10
CA ARG A 43 -1.09 -31.18 -20.71
C ARG A 43 -2.11 -31.78 -19.75
N GLY A 44 -3.36 -31.32 -19.85
CA GLY A 44 -4.40 -31.71 -18.90
C GLY A 44 -4.10 -31.15 -17.52
N GLU A 45 -3.75 -32.03 -16.58
CA GLU A 45 -3.45 -31.68 -15.18
C GLU A 45 -1.95 -31.61 -14.89
N THR A 46 -1.08 -31.87 -15.89
CA THR A 46 0.38 -31.80 -15.72
C THR A 46 0.99 -30.52 -16.31
N VAL A 47 2.08 -30.06 -15.71
CA VAL A 47 2.81 -28.84 -16.09
C VAL A 47 4.27 -29.18 -16.34
N HIS A 48 4.70 -29.20 -17.59
CA HIS A 48 6.09 -29.47 -17.97
C HIS A 48 6.87 -28.16 -18.05
N VAL A 49 8.05 -28.10 -17.42
CA VAL A 49 8.91 -26.91 -17.40
C VAL A 49 10.28 -27.24 -17.95
N SER A 50 10.75 -26.50 -18.95
CA SER A 50 12.07 -26.67 -19.56
C SER A 50 12.95 -25.46 -19.23
N GLY A 51 14.16 -25.71 -18.73
CA GLY A 51 15.09 -24.66 -18.34
C GLY A 51 16.23 -25.17 -17.46
N ALA A 52 16.95 -24.26 -16.80
CA ALA A 52 17.96 -24.64 -15.82
C ALA A 52 17.32 -25.25 -14.56
N VAL A 53 17.97 -26.26 -13.98
CA VAL A 53 17.45 -27.02 -12.81
C VAL A 53 17.05 -26.11 -11.64
N GLU A 54 17.87 -25.08 -11.36
CA GLU A 54 17.60 -24.09 -10.31
C GLU A 54 16.32 -23.31 -10.59
N THR A 55 16.13 -22.88 -11.83
CA THR A 55 14.96 -22.12 -12.28
C THR A 55 13.69 -22.99 -12.25
N VAL A 56 13.78 -24.25 -12.68
CA VAL A 56 12.65 -25.19 -12.60
C VAL A 56 12.22 -25.40 -11.14
N THR A 57 13.18 -25.56 -10.23
CA THR A 57 12.90 -25.67 -8.78
C THR A 57 12.23 -24.41 -8.25
N LEU A 58 12.58 -23.23 -8.79
CA LEU A 58 11.93 -21.96 -8.43
C LEU A 58 10.47 -21.93 -8.90
N VAL A 59 10.22 -22.32 -10.16
CA VAL A 59 8.89 -22.41 -10.75
C VAL A 59 7.99 -23.34 -9.94
N GLU A 60 8.50 -24.51 -9.55
CA GLU A 60 7.77 -25.46 -8.71
C GLU A 60 7.31 -24.83 -7.39
N LYS A 61 8.22 -24.16 -6.68
CA LYS A 61 7.90 -23.48 -5.41
C LYS A 61 6.87 -22.38 -5.60
N ILE A 62 6.96 -21.62 -6.70
CA ILE A 62 6.00 -20.55 -7.03
C ILE A 62 4.61 -21.17 -7.24
N LEU A 63 4.49 -22.17 -8.12
CA LEU A 63 3.21 -22.81 -8.42
C LEU A 63 2.60 -23.46 -7.18
N GLN A 64 3.40 -24.14 -6.35
CA GLN A 64 2.94 -24.69 -5.07
C GLN A 64 2.35 -23.60 -4.15
N GLN A 65 3.03 -22.46 -3.99
CA GLN A 65 2.52 -21.37 -3.15
C GLN A 65 1.27 -20.70 -3.73
N LEU A 66 1.20 -20.52 -5.05
CA LEU A 66 -0.01 -20.02 -5.71
C LEU A 66 -1.20 -20.96 -5.48
N LEU A 67 -0.98 -22.28 -5.58
CA LEU A 67 -2.01 -23.29 -5.33
C LEU A 67 -2.53 -23.26 -3.90
N VAL A 68 -1.65 -23.09 -2.90
CA VAL A 68 -2.07 -22.95 -1.49
C VAL A 68 -3.06 -21.79 -1.32
N VAL A 69 -2.83 -20.67 -2.00
CA VAL A 69 -3.74 -19.51 -1.95
C VAL A 69 -5.03 -19.77 -2.73
N ILE A 70 -4.95 -20.39 -3.91
CA ILE A 70 -6.11 -20.75 -4.73
C ILE A 70 -7.05 -21.70 -3.98
N ARG A 71 -6.50 -22.70 -3.28
CA ARG A 71 -7.26 -23.66 -2.46
C ARG A 71 -8.00 -23.02 -1.28
N LYS A 72 -7.59 -21.82 -0.86
CA LYS A 72 -8.34 -20.98 0.09
C LYS A 72 -9.48 -20.20 -0.56
N SER A 73 -9.82 -20.50 -1.82
CA SER A 73 -10.82 -19.79 -2.63
C SER A 73 -10.49 -18.31 -2.84
N ILE A 74 -9.19 -17.98 -2.90
CA ILE A 74 -8.71 -16.62 -3.16
C ILE A 74 -8.23 -16.53 -4.60
N SER A 75 -8.72 -15.53 -5.33
CA SER A 75 -8.30 -15.27 -6.71
C SER A 75 -6.89 -14.68 -6.75
N ILE A 76 -6.04 -15.26 -7.60
CA ILE A 76 -4.71 -14.75 -7.94
C ILE A 76 -4.79 -13.91 -9.22
N SER A 77 -4.04 -12.82 -9.26
CA SER A 77 -3.84 -12.00 -10.47
C SER A 77 -2.41 -12.10 -11.00
N GLU A 78 -2.17 -11.67 -12.25
CA GLU A 78 -0.82 -11.61 -12.85
C GLU A 78 0.19 -10.85 -11.99
N ARG A 79 -0.26 -9.80 -11.27
CA ARG A 79 0.60 -9.07 -10.33
C ARG A 79 1.05 -9.96 -9.18
N ASP A 80 0.14 -10.76 -8.64
CA ASP A 80 0.43 -11.60 -7.49
C ASP A 80 1.43 -12.70 -7.89
N VAL A 81 1.35 -13.19 -9.13
CA VAL A 81 2.35 -14.07 -9.75
C VAL A 81 3.70 -13.37 -9.87
N ALA A 82 3.74 -12.14 -10.40
CA ALA A 82 4.98 -11.37 -10.50
C ALA A 82 5.64 -11.14 -9.12
N TYR A 83 4.84 -10.86 -8.09
CA TYR A 83 5.36 -10.72 -6.73
C TYR A 83 5.83 -12.04 -6.13
N ALA A 84 5.15 -13.16 -6.39
CA ALA A 84 5.61 -14.48 -6.00
C ALA A 84 6.98 -14.82 -6.61
N ILE A 85 7.18 -14.50 -7.89
CA ILE A 85 8.48 -14.65 -8.58
C ILE A 85 9.56 -13.83 -7.87
N GLN A 86 9.27 -12.56 -7.56
CA GLN A 86 10.20 -11.69 -6.85
C GLN A 86 10.58 -12.24 -5.45
N LEU A 87 9.61 -12.74 -4.69
CA LEU A 87 9.87 -13.37 -3.40
C LEU A 87 10.69 -14.65 -3.55
N ALA A 88 10.43 -15.44 -4.59
CA ALA A 88 11.16 -16.67 -4.86
C ALA A 88 12.63 -16.41 -5.19
N GLN A 89 12.91 -15.42 -6.05
CA GLN A 89 14.27 -14.99 -6.36
C GLN A 89 15.04 -14.48 -5.12
N GLN A 90 14.33 -13.95 -4.12
CA GLN A 90 14.90 -13.53 -2.83
C GLN A 90 14.97 -14.65 -1.78
N GLY A 91 14.54 -15.88 -2.10
CA GLY A 91 14.47 -16.99 -1.14
C GLY A 91 13.38 -16.84 -0.06
N LYS A 92 12.38 -15.98 -0.29
CA LYS A 92 11.30 -15.64 0.66
C LYS A 92 9.92 -16.14 0.22
N ILE A 93 9.84 -17.08 -0.72
CA ILE A 93 8.58 -17.58 -1.29
C ILE A 93 7.59 -18.12 -0.25
N ALA A 94 8.09 -18.69 0.85
CA ALA A 94 7.25 -19.15 1.96
C ALA A 94 6.42 -18.04 2.62
N GLN A 95 6.84 -16.78 2.49
CA GLN A 95 6.10 -15.62 3.02
C GLN A 95 4.94 -15.20 2.11
N PHE A 96 4.80 -15.77 0.91
CA PHE A 96 3.74 -15.37 -0.02
C PHE A 96 2.35 -15.69 0.53
N GLU A 97 2.17 -16.86 1.12
CA GLU A 97 0.91 -17.26 1.75
C GLU A 97 0.48 -16.29 2.87
N GLU A 98 1.44 -15.72 3.61
CA GLU A 98 1.18 -14.78 4.70
C GLU A 98 0.43 -13.51 4.26
N LEU A 99 0.54 -13.12 3.00
CA LEU A 99 -0.18 -11.97 2.44
C LEU A 99 -1.69 -12.19 2.39
N TYR A 100 -2.11 -13.46 2.39
CA TYR A 100 -3.50 -13.88 2.22
C TYR A 100 -4.14 -14.41 3.50
N GLU A 101 -3.42 -14.42 4.62
CA GLU A 101 -3.95 -14.82 5.93
C GLU A 101 -5.01 -13.85 6.47
N GLU A 102 -4.80 -12.54 6.28
CA GLU A 102 -5.67 -11.52 6.86
C GLU A 102 -6.39 -10.70 5.79
N GLU A 103 -7.72 -10.64 5.90
CA GLU A 103 -8.52 -9.58 5.27
C GLU A 103 -8.52 -8.36 6.19
N ILE A 104 -7.97 -7.24 5.71
CA ILE A 104 -7.86 -6.02 6.51
C ILE A 104 -9.26 -5.40 6.69
N PHE A 105 -10.01 -5.31 5.60
CA PHE A 105 -11.32 -4.68 5.58
C PHE A 105 -12.08 -5.09 4.32
N LYS A 106 -13.40 -4.86 4.31
CA LYS A 106 -14.26 -5.06 3.14
C LYS A 106 -14.93 -3.74 2.79
N THR A 107 -14.76 -3.29 1.55
CA THR A 107 -15.35 -2.01 1.10
C THR A 107 -16.87 -2.09 1.09
N ALA A 108 -17.54 -0.94 0.97
CA ALA A 108 -18.99 -0.85 0.80
C ALA A 108 -19.51 -1.66 -0.41
N LYS A 109 -18.68 -1.83 -1.45
CA LYS A 109 -19.00 -2.66 -2.64
C LYS A 109 -18.71 -4.15 -2.44
N GLY A 110 -18.30 -4.57 -1.24
CA GLY A 110 -17.98 -5.95 -0.93
C GLY A 110 -16.59 -6.41 -1.37
N LYS A 111 -15.72 -5.50 -1.83
CA LYS A 111 -14.35 -5.85 -2.25
C LYS A 111 -13.45 -6.01 -1.02
N SER A 112 -12.77 -7.14 -0.92
CA SER A 112 -11.77 -7.40 0.13
C SER A 112 -10.52 -6.55 -0.07
N ILE A 113 -10.05 -5.92 1.00
CA ILE A 113 -8.78 -5.19 1.05
C ILE A 113 -7.78 -6.06 1.82
N ARG A 114 -6.66 -6.38 1.16
CA ARG A 114 -5.54 -7.15 1.70
C ARG A 114 -4.24 -6.42 1.42
N VAL A 115 -3.22 -6.73 2.21
CA VAL A 115 -1.85 -6.32 1.88
C VAL A 115 -1.40 -7.06 0.62
N LYS A 116 -0.60 -6.38 -0.19
CA LYS A 116 -0.11 -6.93 -1.45
C LYS A 116 1.38 -7.23 -1.42
N THR A 117 2.07 -6.71 -0.41
CA THR A 117 3.51 -6.88 -0.22
C THR A 117 3.86 -7.06 1.26
N MET A 118 5.04 -7.63 1.54
CA MET A 118 5.50 -7.81 2.90
C MET A 118 5.77 -6.47 3.62
N GLY A 119 6.17 -5.41 2.89
CA GLY A 119 6.29 -4.07 3.47
C GLY A 119 4.95 -3.53 3.93
N GLN A 120 3.89 -3.70 3.13
CA GLN A 120 2.53 -3.34 3.53
C GLN A 120 2.05 -4.15 4.76
N ARG A 121 2.38 -5.46 4.84
CA ARG A 121 2.08 -6.29 6.03
C ARG A 121 2.74 -5.73 7.29
N ARG A 122 4.03 -5.41 7.22
CA ARG A 122 4.77 -4.78 8.34
C ARG A 122 4.14 -3.44 8.73
N TYR A 123 3.73 -2.64 7.75
CA TYR A 123 3.08 -1.35 7.99
C TYR A 123 1.74 -1.48 8.73
N ILE A 124 0.86 -2.37 8.27
CA ILE A 124 -0.41 -2.67 8.96
C ILE A 124 -0.17 -3.15 10.39
N HIS A 125 0.79 -4.05 10.59
CA HIS A 125 1.12 -4.57 11.92
C HIS A 125 1.64 -3.48 12.87
N ALA A 126 2.48 -2.57 12.35
CA ALA A 126 2.98 -1.45 13.12
C ALA A 126 1.83 -0.53 13.59
N MET A 127 0.85 -0.25 12.72
CA MET A 127 -0.33 0.56 13.07
C MET A 127 -1.24 -0.07 14.13
N LYS A 128 -1.26 -1.41 14.21
CA LYS A 128 -1.98 -2.12 15.28
C LYS A 128 -1.27 -2.00 16.63
N LYS A 129 0.07 -2.07 16.63
CA LYS A 129 0.89 -2.17 17.84
C LYS A 129 1.29 -0.84 18.46
N ASN A 130 1.44 0.21 17.65
CA ASN A 130 1.99 1.48 18.09
C ASN A 130 0.93 2.58 18.02
N ASP A 131 1.12 3.63 18.81
CA ASP A 131 0.21 4.78 18.81
C ASP A 131 0.60 5.81 17.76
N ILE A 132 1.88 5.88 17.39
CA ILE A 132 2.34 6.72 16.29
C ILE A 132 3.13 5.87 15.29
N VAL A 133 2.75 5.93 14.01
CA VAL A 133 3.45 5.23 12.93
C VAL A 133 3.78 6.17 11.80
N PHE A 134 5.03 6.15 11.36
CA PHE A 134 5.50 6.82 10.15
C PHE A 134 5.54 5.80 9.00
N GLY A 135 4.70 5.99 7.99
CA GLY A 135 4.75 5.27 6.72
C GLY A 135 5.53 6.08 5.69
N ILE A 136 6.79 5.73 5.46
CA ILE A 136 7.71 6.49 4.61
C ILE A 136 7.96 5.69 3.34
N GLY A 137 7.76 6.27 2.16
CA GLY A 137 8.13 5.59 0.92
C GLY A 137 7.51 6.20 -0.34
N PRO A 138 7.83 5.62 -1.51
CA PRO A 138 7.43 6.14 -2.80
C PRO A 138 5.91 6.29 -2.98
N ALA A 139 5.49 7.13 -3.91
CA ALA A 139 4.12 7.17 -4.38
C ALA A 139 3.69 5.83 -5.00
N GLY A 140 2.50 5.34 -4.64
CA GLY A 140 1.95 4.06 -5.12
C GLY A 140 2.25 2.84 -4.23
N THR A 141 2.97 3.01 -3.12
CA THR A 141 3.17 1.95 -2.10
C THR A 141 1.94 1.68 -1.23
N GLY A 142 0.89 2.51 -1.34
CA GLY A 142 -0.35 2.37 -0.59
C GLY A 142 -0.31 2.93 0.84
N LYS A 143 0.76 3.64 1.23
CA LYS A 143 0.94 4.20 2.59
C LYS A 143 -0.26 4.96 3.13
N THR A 144 -0.80 5.91 2.36
CA THR A 144 -1.95 6.74 2.77
C THR A 144 -3.24 5.95 2.72
N TYR A 145 -3.47 5.21 1.63
CA TYR A 145 -4.69 4.41 1.46
C TYR A 145 -4.86 3.37 2.58
N LEU A 146 -3.81 2.61 2.90
CA LEU A 146 -3.85 1.61 3.97
C LEU A 146 -4.03 2.24 5.36
N ALA A 147 -3.49 3.44 5.59
CA ALA A 147 -3.75 4.19 6.81
C ALA A 147 -5.23 4.57 6.95
N VAL A 148 -5.86 5.06 5.88
CA VAL A 148 -7.29 5.38 5.85
C VAL A 148 -8.14 4.11 6.08
N VAL A 149 -7.78 2.98 5.47
CA VAL A 149 -8.44 1.69 5.71
C VAL A 149 -8.38 1.32 7.20
N MET A 150 -7.21 1.46 7.83
CA MET A 150 -7.05 1.16 9.26
C MET A 150 -7.82 2.13 10.15
N ALA A 151 -7.88 3.41 9.79
CA ALA A 151 -8.69 4.41 10.50
C ALA A 151 -10.18 4.06 10.46
N VAL A 152 -10.69 3.71 9.27
CA VAL A 152 -12.09 3.28 9.09
C VAL A 152 -12.39 1.99 9.84
N ARG A 153 -11.46 1.02 9.82
CA ARG A 153 -11.57 -0.21 10.61
C ARG A 153 -11.66 0.09 12.10
N ALA A 154 -10.77 0.94 12.62
CA ALA A 154 -10.75 1.32 14.03
C ALA A 154 -12.05 2.02 14.45
N LEU A 155 -12.57 2.92 13.61
CA LEU A 155 -13.85 3.59 13.82
C LEU A 155 -15.01 2.59 13.86
N LYS A 156 -15.11 1.68 12.88
CA LYS A 156 -16.18 0.67 12.85
C LYS A 156 -16.14 -0.32 14.00
N GLN A 157 -14.94 -0.61 14.52
CA GLN A 157 -14.75 -1.49 15.67
C GLN A 157 -14.92 -0.77 17.02
N GLY A 158 -15.15 0.55 17.02
CA GLY A 158 -15.35 1.34 18.22
C GLY A 158 -14.08 1.63 19.01
N TYR A 159 -12.89 1.36 18.45
CA TYR A 159 -11.62 1.70 19.09
C TYR A 159 -11.35 3.20 19.10
N VAL A 160 -11.90 3.92 18.14
CA VAL A 160 -11.90 5.39 18.09
C VAL A 160 -13.31 5.88 17.76
N LYS A 161 -13.61 7.13 18.12
CA LYS A 161 -14.89 7.79 17.86
C LYS A 161 -14.82 8.74 16.66
N LYS A 162 -13.61 9.16 16.25
CA LYS A 162 -13.41 10.14 15.19
C LYS A 162 -12.23 9.78 14.30
N ILE A 163 -12.31 10.11 13.02
CA ILE A 163 -11.19 10.09 12.07
C ILE A 163 -10.88 11.53 11.68
N ILE A 164 -9.61 11.91 11.70
CA ILE A 164 -9.13 13.23 11.28
C ILE A 164 -8.06 13.03 10.22
N LEU A 165 -8.32 13.47 9.00
CA LEU A 165 -7.38 13.42 7.88
C LEU A 165 -6.88 14.83 7.60
N THR A 166 -5.56 14.99 7.54
CA THR A 166 -4.95 16.28 7.33
C THR A 166 -3.78 16.22 6.38
N ARG A 167 -3.53 17.32 5.68
CA ARG A 167 -2.43 17.52 4.74
C ARG A 167 -1.89 18.93 4.91
N PRO A 168 -0.56 19.17 4.82
CA PRO A 168 -0.04 20.52 4.80
C PRO A 168 -0.48 21.23 3.51
N ALA A 169 -0.82 22.51 3.61
CA ALA A 169 -0.99 23.35 2.44
C ALA A 169 0.40 23.76 1.94
N VAL A 170 0.71 23.42 0.69
CA VAL A 170 1.98 23.70 0.03
C VAL A 170 1.66 24.14 -1.38
N GLU A 171 2.22 25.26 -1.80
CA GLU A 171 2.09 25.78 -3.16
C GLU A 171 3.03 25.00 -4.09
N ALA A 172 2.65 23.76 -4.42
CA ALA A 172 3.40 22.96 -5.37
C ALA A 172 3.04 23.42 -6.79
N GLY A 173 3.85 24.30 -7.37
CA GLY A 173 3.78 24.70 -8.78
C GLY A 173 2.66 25.68 -9.16
N GLU A 174 1.62 25.84 -8.35
CA GLU A 174 0.57 26.85 -8.49
C GLU A 174 0.42 27.64 -7.17
N ASN A 175 0.43 28.97 -7.23
CA ASN A 175 0.22 29.77 -6.02
C ASN A 175 -1.25 29.64 -5.58
N LEU A 176 -1.48 29.26 -4.32
CA LEU A 176 -2.81 29.20 -3.71
C LEU A 176 -3.55 30.55 -3.82
N GLY A 177 -2.80 31.64 -3.99
CA GLY A 177 -3.31 32.98 -4.28
C GLY A 177 -4.19 33.10 -5.53
N PHE A 178 -4.01 32.24 -6.55
CA PHE A 178 -4.72 32.35 -7.84
C PHE A 178 -6.01 31.53 -7.98
N LEU A 179 -6.24 30.57 -7.10
CA LEU A 179 -7.50 29.82 -7.11
C LEU A 179 -8.65 30.76 -6.67
N PRO A 180 -9.78 30.85 -7.41
CA PRO A 180 -10.92 31.63 -6.94
C PRO A 180 -11.58 30.93 -5.73
N GLY A 181 -12.17 31.70 -4.82
CA GLY A 181 -12.93 31.16 -3.69
C GLY A 181 -12.34 31.43 -2.30
N ASP A 182 -13.02 30.93 -1.28
CA ASP A 182 -12.57 31.01 0.11
C ASP A 182 -11.35 30.09 0.38
N LEU A 183 -10.71 30.23 1.55
CA LEU A 183 -9.51 29.43 1.87
C LEU A 183 -9.78 27.91 1.83
N LYS A 184 -11.02 27.48 2.08
CA LYS A 184 -11.43 26.07 2.07
C LYS A 184 -11.55 25.56 0.64
N GLU A 185 -12.15 26.33 -0.26
CA GLU A 185 -12.25 26.01 -1.70
C GLU A 185 -10.86 25.91 -2.35
N LYS A 186 -9.91 26.72 -1.90
CA LYS A 186 -8.53 26.72 -2.41
C LYS A 186 -7.72 25.47 -2.01
N VAL A 187 -7.98 24.90 -0.84
CA VAL A 187 -7.23 23.73 -0.33
C VAL A 187 -7.88 22.40 -0.71
N ASP A 188 -9.16 22.41 -1.09
CA ASP A 188 -9.93 21.21 -1.40
C ASP A 188 -9.31 20.33 -2.51
N PRO A 189 -8.71 20.88 -3.60
CA PRO A 189 -8.04 20.06 -4.60
C PRO A 189 -6.93 19.16 -4.03
N TYR A 190 -6.17 19.65 -3.04
CA TYR A 190 -5.09 18.89 -2.40
C TYR A 190 -5.59 17.79 -1.47
N LEU A 191 -6.83 17.92 -0.98
CA LEU A 191 -7.47 16.96 -0.10
C LEU A 191 -8.23 15.87 -0.87
N ARG A 192 -8.47 16.07 -2.19
CA ARG A 192 -9.21 15.13 -3.06
C ARG A 192 -8.78 13.66 -2.94
N PRO A 193 -7.48 13.31 -2.92
CA PRO A 193 -7.07 11.91 -2.76
C PRO A 193 -7.56 11.26 -1.46
N LEU A 194 -7.75 12.04 -0.39
CA LEU A 194 -8.28 11.55 0.89
C LEU A 194 -9.79 11.27 0.80
N TYR A 195 -10.53 12.13 0.09
CA TYR A 195 -11.94 11.86 -0.22
C TYR A 195 -12.10 10.61 -1.06
N ASP A 196 -11.30 10.45 -2.11
CA ASP A 196 -11.37 9.29 -3.02
C ASP A 196 -11.11 7.98 -2.26
N ALA A 197 -10.13 7.96 -1.34
CA ALA A 197 -9.87 6.81 -0.49
C ALA A 197 -11.08 6.46 0.40
N LEU A 198 -11.69 7.46 1.04
CA LEU A 198 -12.88 7.22 1.86
C LEU A 198 -14.07 6.75 1.03
N HIS A 199 -14.30 7.35 -0.15
CA HIS A 199 -15.39 6.96 -1.05
C HIS A 199 -15.24 5.51 -1.54
N ASP A 200 -14.02 5.06 -1.84
CA ASP A 200 -13.76 3.66 -2.19
C ASP A 200 -14.09 2.70 -1.03
N ILE A 201 -13.72 3.07 0.20
CA ILE A 201 -13.89 2.21 1.38
C ILE A 201 -15.33 2.19 1.89
N LEU A 202 -15.95 3.36 2.05
CA LEU A 202 -17.23 3.56 2.72
C LEU A 202 -18.40 3.81 1.77
N GLY A 203 -18.12 4.17 0.51
CA GLY A 203 -19.12 4.72 -0.41
C GLY A 203 -19.35 6.21 -0.18
N GLN A 204 -19.76 6.91 -1.23
CA GLN A 204 -19.90 8.36 -1.25
C GLN A 204 -20.94 8.87 -0.23
N GLU A 205 -22.16 8.33 -0.26
CA GLU A 205 -23.26 8.80 0.60
C GLU A 205 -22.95 8.62 2.09
N TYR A 206 -22.40 7.46 2.47
CA TYR A 206 -22.03 7.19 3.86
C TYR A 206 -20.88 8.08 4.32
N THR A 207 -19.88 8.30 3.46
CA THR A 207 -18.76 9.20 3.75
C THR A 207 -19.26 10.62 4.03
N GLN A 208 -20.13 11.14 3.18
CA GLN A 208 -20.71 12.47 3.34
C GLN A 208 -21.49 12.60 4.65
N ARG A 209 -22.33 11.61 4.98
CA ARG A 209 -23.08 11.57 6.24
C ARG A 209 -22.17 11.57 7.48
N MET A 210 -21.04 10.85 7.42
CA MET A 210 -20.06 10.84 8.53
C MET A 210 -19.33 12.17 8.66
N MET A 211 -19.06 12.86 7.55
CA MET A 211 -18.44 14.19 7.56
C MET A 211 -19.39 15.25 8.11
N GLU A 212 -20.66 15.25 7.70
CA GLU A 212 -21.69 16.16 8.22
C GLU A 212 -21.88 16.03 9.73
N ARG A 213 -21.76 14.81 10.26
CA ARG A 213 -21.81 14.52 11.71
C ARG A 213 -20.51 14.85 12.44
N GLY A 214 -19.45 15.24 11.74
CA GLY A 214 -18.13 15.51 12.31
C GLY A 214 -17.42 14.27 12.85
N VAL A 215 -17.85 13.06 12.44
CA VAL A 215 -17.20 11.78 12.78
C VAL A 215 -15.95 11.58 11.92
N ILE A 216 -15.99 12.04 10.67
CA ILE A 216 -14.82 12.13 9.79
C ILE A 216 -14.58 13.60 9.50
N GLU A 217 -13.36 14.06 9.75
CA GLU A 217 -12.95 15.44 9.50
C GLU A 217 -11.79 15.43 8.50
N ILE A 218 -11.90 16.19 7.42
CA ILE A 218 -10.80 16.42 6.48
C ILE A 218 -10.48 17.91 6.51
N ALA A 219 -9.27 18.27 6.95
CA ALA A 219 -8.90 19.67 7.16
C ALA A 219 -7.40 19.92 6.95
N PRO A 220 -6.99 21.15 6.57
CA PRO A 220 -5.58 21.51 6.48
C PRO A 220 -4.85 21.39 7.82
N LEU A 221 -3.54 21.14 7.79
CA LEU A 221 -2.71 20.96 8.99
C LEU A 221 -2.82 22.12 10.00
N ALA A 222 -3.04 23.34 9.52
CA ALA A 222 -3.18 24.52 10.37
C ALA A 222 -4.33 24.39 11.40
N TYR A 223 -5.38 23.63 11.07
CA TYR A 223 -6.56 23.43 11.94
C TYR A 223 -6.27 22.52 13.13
N MET A 224 -5.10 21.87 13.16
CA MET A 224 -4.68 21.02 14.28
C MET A 224 -4.13 21.85 15.45
N ARG A 225 -3.80 23.13 15.23
CA ARG A 225 -3.19 24.00 16.25
C ARG A 225 -4.13 24.17 17.45
N GLY A 226 -3.59 23.98 18.66
CA GLY A 226 -4.33 24.20 19.91
C GLY A 226 -5.31 23.08 20.27
N ARG A 227 -5.39 21.99 19.49
CA ARG A 227 -6.26 20.86 19.79
C ARG A 227 -5.57 19.80 20.64
N THR A 228 -6.37 19.05 21.38
CA THR A 228 -6.00 17.72 21.87
C THR A 228 -6.94 16.74 21.17
N LEU A 229 -6.37 15.69 20.58
CA LEU A 229 -7.10 14.76 19.72
C LEU A 229 -7.29 13.45 20.48
N ASP A 230 -8.31 13.41 21.35
CA ASP A 230 -8.71 12.22 22.11
C ASP A 230 -9.67 11.33 21.31
N ASP A 231 -9.69 10.03 21.61
CA ASP A 231 -10.56 9.02 20.99
C ASP A 231 -10.57 9.07 19.44
N SER A 232 -9.41 9.33 18.82
CA SER A 232 -9.33 9.65 17.40
C SER A 232 -8.23 8.90 16.65
N PHE A 233 -8.50 8.59 15.38
CA PHE A 233 -7.48 8.13 14.44
C PHE A 233 -7.12 9.27 13.51
N VAL A 234 -5.89 9.76 13.62
CA VAL A 234 -5.43 10.97 12.95
C VAL A 234 -4.39 10.61 11.89
N ILE A 235 -4.55 11.11 10.67
CA ILE A 235 -3.62 10.87 9.57
C ILE A 235 -3.09 12.21 9.07
N LEU A 236 -1.76 12.37 9.06
CA LEU A 236 -1.07 13.46 8.37
C LEU A 236 -0.45 12.91 7.09
N ASP A 237 -1.03 13.29 5.95
CA ASP A 237 -0.55 12.93 4.62
C ASP A 237 0.41 13.98 4.05
N GLU A 238 1.29 13.56 3.15
CA GLU A 238 2.40 14.35 2.58
C GLU A 238 3.26 15.08 3.64
N ALA A 239 3.62 14.38 4.71
CA ALA A 239 4.37 14.94 5.80
C ALA A 239 5.75 15.46 5.40
N GLN A 240 6.30 15.04 4.26
CA GLN A 240 7.55 15.60 3.73
C GLN A 240 7.45 17.10 3.46
N ASN A 241 6.23 17.61 3.26
CA ASN A 241 5.94 19.02 3.02
C ASN A 241 5.58 19.79 4.30
N THR A 242 5.94 19.25 5.47
CA THR A 242 5.89 19.98 6.73
C THR A 242 7.25 20.54 7.08
N THR A 243 7.28 21.59 7.91
CA THR A 243 8.49 22.05 8.59
C THR A 243 8.69 21.31 9.92
N GLY A 244 9.89 21.38 10.50
CA GLY A 244 10.15 20.83 11.84
C GLY A 244 9.20 21.36 12.92
N ALA A 245 8.81 22.64 12.84
CA ALA A 245 7.85 23.23 13.77
C ALA A 245 6.43 22.65 13.60
N GLN A 246 5.99 22.46 12.36
CA GLN A 246 4.67 21.91 12.04
C GLN A 246 4.54 20.44 12.46
N ILE A 247 5.55 19.61 12.20
CA ILE A 247 5.49 18.20 12.60
C ILE A 247 5.53 18.05 14.12
N LYS A 248 6.34 18.85 14.82
CA LYS A 248 6.33 18.90 16.29
C LYS A 248 4.98 19.36 16.83
N MET A 249 4.39 20.39 16.22
CA MET A 249 3.05 20.86 16.58
C MET A 249 2.02 19.74 16.45
N PHE A 250 2.02 19.02 15.33
CA PHE A 250 1.10 17.93 15.04
C PHE A 250 1.24 16.75 16.01
N LEU A 251 2.46 16.23 16.19
CA LEU A 251 2.72 15.07 17.03
C LEU A 251 2.33 15.32 18.50
N THR A 252 2.47 16.57 18.97
CA THR A 252 2.05 16.96 20.33
C THR A 252 0.55 17.18 20.48
N ARG A 253 -0.27 16.91 19.46
CA ARG A 253 -1.74 16.94 19.58
C ARG A 253 -2.33 15.58 19.98
N LEU A 254 -1.53 14.51 20.03
CA LEU A 254 -2.00 13.17 20.37
C LEU A 254 -2.63 13.17 21.77
N GLY A 255 -3.91 12.83 21.84
CA GLY A 255 -4.65 12.61 23.08
C GLY A 255 -4.69 11.15 23.49
N PHE A 256 -5.45 10.85 24.54
CA PHE A 256 -5.67 9.49 25.01
C PHE A 256 -6.56 8.70 24.05
N SER A 257 -6.40 7.37 24.05
CA SER A 257 -7.18 6.44 23.21
C SER A 257 -7.16 6.80 21.72
N SER A 258 -6.04 7.38 21.27
CA SER A 258 -5.87 7.86 19.90
C SER A 258 -4.68 7.21 19.22
N LYS A 259 -4.70 7.22 17.89
CA LYS A 259 -3.59 6.80 17.04
C LYS A 259 -3.27 7.86 16.01
N MET A 260 -2.00 8.00 15.67
CA MET A 260 -1.49 8.88 14.63
C MET A 260 -0.73 8.10 13.58
N VAL A 261 -1.04 8.36 12.32
CA VAL A 261 -0.27 7.84 11.19
C VAL A 261 0.22 9.01 10.34
N ILE A 262 1.53 9.05 10.11
CA ILE A 262 2.19 10.10 9.35
C ILE A 262 2.73 9.46 8.08
N THR A 263 2.24 9.90 6.93
CA THR A 263 2.65 9.37 5.62
C THR A 263 3.42 10.41 4.83
N GLY A 264 4.45 9.98 4.11
CA GLY A 264 5.19 10.87 3.23
C GLY A 264 6.25 10.19 2.38
N ASP A 265 6.75 10.92 1.40
CA ASP A 265 7.82 10.50 0.50
C ASP A 265 8.97 11.50 0.56
N PRO A 266 10.11 11.17 1.19
CA PRO A 266 11.25 12.09 1.31
C PRO A 266 11.84 12.55 -0.03
N SER A 267 11.53 11.87 -1.14
CA SER A 267 11.97 12.26 -2.48
C SER A 267 11.09 13.34 -3.14
N GLN A 268 9.89 13.60 -2.60
CA GLN A 268 8.90 14.53 -3.18
C GLN A 268 8.68 15.75 -2.27
N VAL A 269 9.76 16.47 -1.95
CA VAL A 269 9.70 17.66 -1.09
C VAL A 269 9.40 18.90 -1.93
N ASP A 270 8.21 19.49 -1.70
CA ASP A 270 7.72 20.71 -2.36
C ASP A 270 7.99 21.97 -1.53
N LEU A 271 8.83 21.88 -0.49
CA LEU A 271 9.16 23.02 0.36
C LEU A 271 10.10 24.01 -0.36
N PRO A 272 10.03 25.32 -0.02
CA PRO A 272 10.97 26.30 -0.53
C PRO A 272 12.43 25.89 -0.31
N LYS A 273 13.29 26.22 -1.28
CA LYS A 273 14.73 25.88 -1.21
C LYS A 273 15.34 26.35 0.11
N GLY A 274 16.07 25.45 0.77
CA GLY A 274 16.74 25.69 2.05
C GLY A 274 15.91 25.32 3.29
N VAL A 275 14.61 25.06 3.15
CA VAL A 275 13.76 24.57 4.25
C VAL A 275 13.91 23.05 4.38
N LYS A 276 14.31 22.58 5.56
CA LYS A 276 14.39 21.14 5.85
C LYS A 276 13.01 20.56 6.10
N SER A 277 12.75 19.41 5.49
CA SER A 277 11.53 18.63 5.70
C SER A 277 11.37 18.19 7.15
N GLY A 278 10.18 18.42 7.70
CA GLY A 278 9.75 17.98 9.02
C GLY A 278 9.74 16.47 9.14
N LEU A 279 9.38 15.74 8.08
CA LEU A 279 9.45 14.27 8.06
C LEU A 279 10.87 13.78 8.29
N SER A 280 11.84 14.30 7.55
CA SER A 280 13.26 13.93 7.69
C SER A 280 13.82 14.32 9.06
N ILE A 281 13.41 15.48 9.59
CA ILE A 281 13.79 15.91 10.95
C ILE A 281 13.22 14.95 12.00
N ALA A 282 11.94 14.59 11.89
CA ALA A 282 11.26 13.70 12.83
C ALA A 282 11.89 12.30 12.81
N ALA A 283 12.20 11.75 11.64
CA ALA A 283 12.88 10.46 11.49
C ALA A 283 14.23 10.42 12.23
N ASN A 284 15.00 11.51 12.18
CA ASN A 284 16.28 11.58 12.87
C ASN A 284 16.11 11.73 14.40
N ILE A 285 15.24 12.64 14.84
CA ILE A 285 15.09 12.99 16.26
C ILE A 285 14.35 11.90 17.05
N LEU A 286 13.37 11.23 16.44
CA LEU A 286 12.44 10.33 17.15
C LEU A 286 12.79 8.85 17.03
N SER A 287 13.92 8.50 16.41
CA SER A 287 14.35 7.11 16.15
C SER A 287 14.42 6.23 17.41
N GLY A 288 14.71 6.82 18.58
CA GLY A 288 14.83 6.10 19.86
C GLY A 288 13.59 6.18 20.77
N VAL A 289 12.49 6.78 20.34
CA VAL A 289 11.33 7.00 21.21
C VAL A 289 10.40 5.78 21.19
N SER A 290 10.11 5.21 22.35
CA SER A 290 9.19 4.07 22.50
C SER A 290 7.75 4.42 22.12
N GLY A 291 7.01 3.47 21.54
CA GLY A 291 5.62 3.67 21.11
C GLY A 291 5.47 4.35 19.74
N LEU A 292 6.60 4.66 19.09
CA LEU A 292 6.70 5.09 17.70
C LEU A 292 7.28 3.99 16.83
N SER A 293 6.90 3.97 15.55
CA SER A 293 7.52 3.09 14.56
C SER A 293 7.70 3.81 13.23
N PHE A 294 8.86 3.61 12.62
CA PHE A 294 9.17 4.05 11.27
C PHE A 294 9.16 2.83 10.35
N ILE A 295 8.24 2.82 9.39
CA ILE A 295 8.12 1.78 8.39
C ILE A 295 8.46 2.36 7.03
N THR A 296 9.60 1.91 6.50
CA THR A 296 10.02 2.22 5.14
C THR A 296 9.37 1.24 4.17
N LEU A 297 8.59 1.78 3.23
CA LEU A 297 8.06 1.09 2.07
C LEU A 297 8.97 1.40 0.88
N GLU A 298 9.39 0.37 0.17
CA GLU A 298 10.38 0.47 -0.90
C GLU A 298 9.71 0.53 -2.27
N GLN A 299 10.51 0.69 -3.34
CA GLN A 299 10.01 0.56 -4.71
C GLN A 299 9.35 -0.81 -4.96
N THR A 300 9.83 -1.84 -4.28
CA THR A 300 9.27 -3.19 -4.32
C THR A 300 7.87 -3.29 -3.69
N ASP A 301 7.46 -2.28 -2.92
CA ASP A 301 6.12 -2.18 -2.33
C ASP A 301 5.12 -1.40 -3.21
N VAL A 302 5.59 -0.84 -4.35
CA VAL A 302 4.75 -0.07 -5.27
C VAL A 302 3.80 -1.00 -6.01
N VAL A 303 2.50 -0.73 -5.88
CA VAL A 303 1.47 -1.51 -6.57
C VAL A 303 0.75 -0.62 -7.57
N ARG A 304 1.23 -0.64 -8.80
CA ARG A 304 0.64 0.06 -9.94
C ARG A 304 0.14 -0.93 -10.99
N HIS A 305 -0.63 -0.41 -11.94
CA HIS A 305 -1.00 -1.18 -13.11
C HIS A 305 0.25 -1.51 -13.95
N PRO A 306 0.40 -2.74 -14.49
CA PRO A 306 1.59 -3.13 -15.27
C PRO A 306 1.91 -2.19 -16.44
N LEU A 307 0.88 -1.62 -17.09
CA LEU A 307 1.06 -0.60 -18.12
C LEU A 307 1.75 0.68 -17.59
N VAL A 308 1.35 1.15 -16.39
CA VAL A 308 1.94 2.35 -15.79
C VAL A 308 3.42 2.11 -15.47
N GLN A 309 3.76 0.91 -14.99
CA GLN A 309 5.15 0.55 -14.74
C GLN A 309 5.98 0.55 -16.03
N ARG A 310 5.48 -0.08 -17.11
CA ARG A 310 6.14 -0.05 -18.43
C ARG A 310 6.30 1.36 -18.99
N ILE A 311 5.35 2.26 -18.73
CA ILE A 311 5.47 3.68 -19.10
C ILE A 311 6.61 4.33 -18.33
N ILE A 312 6.67 4.16 -17.00
CA ILE A 312 7.75 4.71 -16.16
C ILE A 312 9.11 4.21 -16.66
N GLU A 313 9.27 2.90 -16.83
CA GLU A 313 10.51 2.29 -17.34
C GLU A 313 10.92 2.79 -18.73
N ALA A 314 9.97 3.21 -19.58
CA ALA A 314 10.26 3.78 -20.89
C ALA A 314 10.79 5.22 -20.78
N TYR A 315 10.28 6.01 -19.83
CA TYR A 315 10.79 7.35 -19.55
C TYR A 315 12.15 7.31 -18.83
N ASP A 316 12.34 6.40 -17.87
CA ASP A 316 13.61 6.24 -17.13
C ASP A 316 14.79 5.86 -18.04
N LYS A 317 14.54 5.28 -19.22
CA LYS A 317 15.59 4.98 -20.22
C LYS A 317 16.06 6.19 -21.02
N MET A 318 15.31 7.29 -20.98
CA MET A 318 15.66 8.54 -21.66
C MET A 318 16.46 9.50 -20.76
N GLU A 319 16.35 9.35 -19.44
CA GLU A 319 17.12 10.10 -18.43
C GLU A 319 18.45 9.42 -18.08
#